data_AF-A0A0F9L3F6-F1
#
_entry.id   AF-A0A0F9L3F6-F1
#
_cell.length_a   1.000
_cell.length_b   1.000
_cell.length_c   1.000
_cell.angle_alpha   90.00
_cell.angle_beta   90.00
_cell.angle_gamma   90.00
#
_symmetry.space_group_name_H-M   'P 1'
#
loop_
_entity.id
_entity.type
_entity.pdbx_description
1 polymer ?
#
loop_
_entity_poly.entity_id
_entity_poly.type
_entity_poly.pdbx_seq_one_letter_code
_entity_poly.pdbx_strand_id
1 'polypeptide(L)'
;MNSLEKAQQCQDRIKQIINQEYNKWLDDAYRYGKAMLLKKKPQDINHLKAKEILKQIVDEEDTFIETNYQALIHLCDLYLTDLCEINDLKALDEIHPYLTQLKDIAKSQQSFWLLVEAYSFQAKLKLITFEFKEAQKLLTKALDIAEKYGQILLAERISMEQDELLNEKSRWETLEKSKAIMAERIELAHLNNQIVRMLRKRVYLN
;
A
#
# COMPACT_ATOMS: atom_id res chain seq x y z
N MET A 1 -15.48 26.09 1.30
CA MET A 1 -14.08 25.68 1.07
C MET A 1 -13.96 24.19 1.27
N ASN A 2 -13.74 23.43 0.20
CA ASN A 2 -13.64 21.97 0.22
C ASN A 2 -12.28 21.54 0.85
N SER A 3 -12.19 20.31 1.36
CA SER A 3 -10.97 19.73 1.95
C SER A 3 -9.76 19.81 1.02
N LEU A 4 -9.97 19.65 -0.30
CA LEU A 4 -8.90 19.76 -1.30
C LEU A 4 -8.33 21.17 -1.41
N GLU A 5 -9.19 22.20 -1.38
CA GLU A 5 -8.77 23.61 -1.42
C GLU A 5 -7.98 23.99 -0.16
N LYS A 6 -8.42 23.50 1.02
CA LYS A 6 -7.68 23.68 2.28
C LYS A 6 -6.30 23.03 2.22
N ALA A 7 -6.21 21.81 1.70
CA ALA A 7 -4.95 21.09 1.56
C ALA A 7 -4.00 21.81 0.58
N GLN A 8 -4.51 22.38 -0.52
CA GLN A 8 -3.72 23.20 -1.43
C GLN A 8 -3.20 24.48 -0.76
N GLN A 9 -4.02 25.19 0.01
CA GLN A 9 -3.56 26.37 0.76
C GLN A 9 -2.48 26.06 1.78
N CYS A 10 -2.60 24.94 2.51
CA CYS A 10 -1.56 24.49 3.44
C CYS A 10 -0.25 24.19 2.69
N GLN A 11 -0.34 23.55 1.54
CA GLN A 11 0.81 23.28 0.67
C GLN A 11 1.50 24.55 0.20
N ASP A 12 0.75 25.56 -0.23
CA ASP A 12 1.31 26.84 -0.66
C ASP A 12 2.03 27.56 0.48
N ARG A 13 1.48 27.49 1.71
CA ARG A 13 2.13 28.04 2.92
C ARG A 13 3.43 27.33 3.27
N ILE A 14 3.44 25.99 3.26
CA ILE A 14 4.66 25.21 3.56
C ILE A 14 5.75 25.54 2.52
N LYS A 15 5.40 25.67 1.24
CA LYS A 15 6.33 26.07 0.19
C LYS A 15 6.99 27.44 0.48
N GLN A 16 6.21 28.40 0.98
CA GLN A 16 6.75 29.71 1.35
C GLN A 16 7.75 29.61 2.50
N ILE A 17 7.48 28.76 3.50
CA ILE A 17 8.38 28.52 4.64
C ILE A 17 9.68 27.87 4.17
N ILE A 18 9.61 26.83 3.33
CA ILE A 18 10.80 26.14 2.80
C ILE A 18 11.70 27.10 2.00
N ASN A 19 11.13 28.07 1.29
CA ASN A 19 11.90 29.07 0.54
C ASN A 19 12.64 30.07 1.45
N GLN A 20 12.26 30.18 2.72
CA GLN A 20 12.90 31.07 3.71
C GLN A 20 14.01 30.34 4.47
N GLU A 21 13.78 29.07 4.81
CA GLU A 21 14.74 28.24 5.53
C GLU A 21 14.60 26.78 5.08
N TYR A 22 15.70 26.20 4.60
CA TYR A 22 15.68 24.80 4.20
C TYR A 22 15.60 23.89 5.41
N ASN A 23 14.54 23.08 5.46
CA ASN A 23 14.36 22.05 6.46
C ASN A 23 13.93 20.76 5.75
N LYS A 24 14.78 19.73 5.85
CA LYS A 24 14.59 18.44 5.18
C LYS A 24 13.24 17.78 5.52
N TRP A 25 12.85 17.80 6.79
CA TRP A 25 11.57 17.23 7.23
C TRP A 25 10.37 17.99 6.64
N LEU A 26 10.44 19.33 6.61
CA LEU A 26 9.40 20.13 5.96
C LEU A 26 9.35 19.89 4.45
N ASP A 27 10.50 19.72 3.79
CA ASP A 27 10.56 19.39 2.37
C ASP A 27 9.95 18.02 2.06
N ASP A 28 10.28 16.98 2.85
CA ASP A 28 9.70 15.65 2.72
C ASP A 28 8.17 15.68 2.94
N ALA A 29 7.71 16.37 3.99
CA ALA A 29 6.29 16.56 4.25
C ALA A 29 5.58 17.33 3.13
N TYR A 30 6.24 18.35 2.57
CA TYR A 30 5.74 19.11 1.43
C TYR A 30 5.59 18.22 0.19
N ARG A 31 6.65 17.50 -0.19
CA ARG A 31 6.65 16.61 -1.36
C ARG A 31 5.62 15.50 -1.20
N TYR A 32 5.56 14.87 -0.03
CA TYR A 32 4.55 13.86 0.29
C TYR A 32 3.13 14.41 0.15
N GLY A 33 2.83 15.56 0.76
CA GLY A 33 1.51 16.18 0.66
C GLY A 33 1.15 16.59 -0.77
N LYS A 34 2.13 17.04 -1.57
CA LYS A 34 1.95 17.35 -2.99
C LYS A 34 1.60 16.10 -3.80
N ALA A 35 2.28 14.98 -3.55
CA ALA A 35 1.96 13.70 -4.18
C ALA A 35 0.53 13.26 -3.83
N MET A 36 0.10 13.44 -2.58
CA MET A 36 -1.27 13.10 -2.16
C MET A 36 -2.33 13.95 -2.85
N LEU A 37 -2.08 15.25 -3.04
CA LEU A 37 -2.97 16.11 -3.82
C LEU A 37 -3.06 15.68 -5.28
N LEU A 38 -1.93 15.34 -5.90
CA LEU A 38 -1.87 14.87 -7.28
C LEU A 38 -2.62 13.54 -7.46
N LYS A 39 -2.41 12.58 -6.55
CA LYS A 39 -3.11 11.29 -6.52
C LYS A 39 -4.63 11.38 -6.38
N LYS A 40 -5.15 12.49 -5.85
CA LYS A 40 -6.60 12.73 -5.73
C LYS A 40 -7.24 13.32 -6.99
N LYS A 41 -6.42 13.79 -7.94
CA LYS A 41 -6.90 14.36 -9.20
C LYS A 41 -7.06 13.25 -10.24
N PRO A 42 -8.17 13.23 -11.00
CA PRO A 42 -8.51 12.10 -11.87
C PRO A 42 -7.65 11.94 -13.12
N GLN A 43 -6.73 12.87 -13.42
CA GLN A 43 -5.93 12.81 -14.65
C GLN A 43 -4.68 11.94 -14.47
N ASP A 44 -4.42 11.03 -15.41
CA ASP A 44 -3.26 10.12 -15.43
C ASP A 44 -1.92 10.85 -15.25
N ILE A 45 -1.78 12.04 -15.85
CA ILE A 45 -0.57 12.85 -15.72
C ILE A 45 -0.31 13.30 -14.27
N ASN A 46 -1.36 13.43 -13.45
CA ASN A 46 -1.21 13.70 -12.02
C ASN A 46 -0.79 12.43 -11.27
N HIS A 47 -1.33 11.25 -11.62
CA HIS A 47 -0.88 9.98 -11.04
C HIS A 47 0.59 9.71 -11.35
N LEU A 48 1.03 9.95 -12.59
CA LEU A 48 2.44 9.82 -12.98
C LEU A 48 3.35 10.73 -12.13
N LYS A 49 3.00 12.02 -12.02
CA LYS A 49 3.75 12.97 -11.19
C LYS A 49 3.73 12.58 -9.70
N ALA A 50 2.63 12.03 -9.21
CA ALA A 50 2.55 11.53 -7.84
C ALA A 50 3.55 10.38 -7.65
N LYS A 51 3.62 9.42 -8.58
CA LYS A 51 4.61 8.33 -8.53
C LYS A 51 6.04 8.86 -8.55
N GLU A 52 6.36 9.78 -9.45
CA GLU A 52 7.71 10.36 -9.54
C GLU A 52 8.15 10.98 -8.20
N ILE A 53 7.28 11.76 -7.57
CA ILE A 53 7.56 12.38 -6.27
C ILE A 53 7.71 11.32 -5.17
N LEU A 54 6.84 10.31 -5.15
CA LEU A 54 6.89 9.25 -4.14
C LEU A 54 8.14 8.37 -4.30
N LYS A 55 8.58 8.09 -5.55
CA LYS A 55 9.83 7.38 -5.81
C LYS A 55 11.03 8.16 -5.26
N GLN A 56 11.10 9.47 -5.52
CA GLN A 56 12.15 10.33 -4.95
C GLN A 56 12.20 10.26 -3.42
N ILE A 57 11.04 10.29 -2.75
CA ILE A 57 10.96 10.17 -1.28
C ILE A 57 11.47 8.81 -0.79
N VAL A 58 11.20 7.73 -1.54
CA VAL A 58 11.57 6.36 -1.16
C VAL A 58 13.06 6.08 -1.41
N ASP A 59 13.64 6.69 -2.44
CA ASP A 59 15.04 6.50 -2.85
C ASP A 59 16.03 7.31 -2.00
N GLU A 60 15.54 8.22 -1.15
CA GLU A 60 16.37 9.06 -0.29
C GLU A 60 16.68 8.41 1.07
N GLU A 61 17.97 8.36 1.42
CA GLU A 61 18.46 7.66 2.63
C GLU A 61 18.02 8.33 3.95
N ASP A 62 17.83 9.66 3.96
CA ASP A 62 17.54 10.46 5.15
C ASP A 62 16.05 10.78 5.36
N THR A 63 15.16 10.15 4.58
CA THR A 63 13.71 10.39 4.73
C THR A 63 13.19 9.73 5.99
N PHE A 64 12.32 10.46 6.71
CA PHE A 64 11.68 9.97 7.91
C PHE A 64 10.95 8.65 7.66
N ILE A 65 11.18 7.65 8.50
CA ILE A 65 10.76 6.27 8.27
C ILE A 65 9.25 6.16 8.04
N GLU A 66 8.43 6.90 8.80
CA GLU A 66 6.99 6.96 8.60
C GLU A 66 6.60 7.46 7.22
N THR A 67 7.27 8.51 6.75
CA THR A 67 7.04 9.07 5.42
C THR A 67 7.47 8.08 4.34
N ASN A 68 8.59 7.39 4.55
CA ASN A 68 9.12 6.40 3.61
C ASN A 68 8.14 5.23 3.42
N TYR A 69 7.72 4.56 4.50
CA TYR A 69 6.81 3.42 4.36
C TYR A 69 5.41 3.83 3.85
N GLN A 70 4.93 5.02 4.21
CA GLN A 70 3.68 5.54 3.65
C GLN A 70 3.80 5.81 2.14
N ALA A 71 4.93 6.35 1.70
CA ALA A 71 5.20 6.57 0.28
C ALA A 71 5.23 5.25 -0.50
N LEU A 72 5.86 4.20 0.06
CA LEU A 72 5.84 2.84 -0.50
C LEU A 72 4.41 2.29 -0.67
N ILE A 73 3.57 2.42 0.36
CA ILE A 73 2.17 1.95 0.30
C ILE A 73 1.38 2.73 -0.76
N HIS A 74 1.61 4.04 -0.86
CA HIS A 74 0.96 4.87 -1.87
C HIS A 74 1.43 4.59 -3.31
N LEU A 75 2.70 4.21 -3.50
CA LEU A 75 3.18 3.70 -4.78
C LEU A 75 2.44 2.42 -5.15
N CYS A 76 2.36 1.44 -4.23
CA CYS A 76 1.60 0.21 -4.45
C CYS A 76 0.16 0.48 -4.87
N ASP A 77 -0.53 1.42 -4.20
CA ASP A 77 -1.90 1.84 -4.51
C ASP A 77 -2.04 2.43 -5.93
N LEU A 78 -1.11 3.31 -6.31
CA LEU A 78 -1.09 3.90 -7.65
C LEU A 78 -0.81 2.85 -8.73
N TYR A 79 0.06 1.88 -8.47
CA TYR A 79 0.31 0.78 -9.42
C TYR A 79 -0.85 -0.23 -9.49
N LEU A 80 -1.58 -0.45 -8.40
CA LEU A 80 -2.83 -1.21 -8.45
C LEU A 80 -3.89 -0.51 -9.29
N THR A 81 -3.92 0.83 -9.25
CA THR A 81 -4.82 1.62 -10.09
C THR A 81 -4.49 1.42 -11.58
N ASP A 82 -3.22 1.55 -11.96
CA ASP A 82 -2.77 1.25 -13.34
C ASP A 82 -3.11 -0.18 -13.75
N LEU A 83 -2.93 -1.15 -12.85
CA LEU A 83 -3.23 -2.55 -13.12
C LEU A 83 -4.72 -2.77 -13.42
N CYS A 84 -5.61 -2.08 -12.70
CA CYS A 84 -7.05 -2.08 -13.00
C CYS A 84 -7.36 -1.49 -14.37
N GLU A 85 -6.71 -0.39 -14.73
CA GLU A 85 -6.99 0.40 -15.93
C GLU A 85 -6.43 -0.25 -17.21
N ILE A 86 -5.19 -0.74 -17.14
CA ILE A 86 -4.44 -1.27 -18.29
C ILE A 86 -4.66 -2.77 -18.44
N ASN A 87 -5.03 -3.47 -17.36
CA ASN A 87 -5.21 -4.92 -17.31
C ASN A 87 -3.94 -5.69 -17.73
N ASP A 88 -2.75 -5.12 -17.51
CA ASP A 88 -1.45 -5.73 -17.82
C ASP A 88 -0.74 -6.17 -16.53
N LEU A 89 -0.50 -7.47 -16.41
CA LEU A 89 0.19 -8.09 -15.28
C LEU A 89 1.61 -7.56 -15.07
N LYS A 90 2.26 -6.97 -16.08
CA LYS A 90 3.57 -6.32 -15.91
C LYS A 90 3.55 -5.20 -14.88
N ALA A 91 2.39 -4.56 -14.65
CA ALA A 91 2.26 -3.57 -13.58
C ALA A 91 2.46 -4.17 -12.17
N LEU A 92 2.33 -5.49 -12.00
CA LEU A 92 2.70 -6.17 -10.75
C LEU A 92 4.21 -6.18 -10.53
N ASP A 93 5.01 -6.29 -11.59
CA ASP A 93 6.47 -6.30 -11.48
C ASP A 93 6.97 -5.00 -10.83
N GLU A 94 6.28 -3.89 -11.07
CA GLU A 94 6.54 -2.59 -10.44
C GLU A 94 6.20 -2.57 -8.94
N ILE A 95 5.26 -3.38 -8.46
CA ILE A 95 4.85 -3.40 -7.03
C ILE A 95 5.87 -4.17 -6.17
N HIS A 96 6.49 -5.22 -6.72
CA HIS A 96 7.34 -6.14 -5.95
C HIS A 96 8.54 -5.49 -5.26
N PRO A 97 9.31 -4.57 -5.90
CA PRO A 97 10.42 -3.87 -5.26
C PRO A 97 9.96 -3.08 -4.04
N TYR A 98 8.87 -2.32 -4.17
CA TYR A 98 8.35 -1.49 -3.08
C TYR A 98 7.84 -2.32 -1.90
N LEU A 99 7.19 -3.46 -2.17
CA LEU A 99 6.75 -4.36 -1.12
C LEU A 99 7.93 -5.04 -0.41
N THR A 100 9.01 -5.32 -1.14
CA THR A 100 10.25 -5.86 -0.57
C THR A 100 10.89 -4.85 0.38
N GLN A 101 11.06 -3.61 -0.07
CA GLN A 101 11.57 -2.51 0.76
C GLN A 101 10.69 -2.27 1.99
N LEU A 102 9.36 -2.31 1.83
CA LEU A 102 8.42 -2.16 2.94
C LEU A 102 8.63 -3.23 4.03
N LYS A 103 8.84 -4.48 3.62
CA LYS A 103 9.15 -5.58 4.54
C LYS A 103 10.49 -5.40 5.22
N ASP A 104 11.49 -4.88 4.52
CA ASP A 104 12.81 -4.67 5.10
C ASP A 104 12.82 -3.54 6.12
N ILE A 105 12.08 -2.44 5.86
CA ILE A 105 11.77 -1.41 6.85
C ILE A 105 11.02 -2.02 8.04
N ALA A 106 9.98 -2.83 7.80
CA ALA A 106 9.22 -3.43 8.88
C ALA A 106 10.08 -4.32 9.79
N LYS A 107 11.03 -5.09 9.23
CA LYS A 107 11.98 -5.90 9.99
C LYS A 107 12.99 -5.04 10.75
N SER A 108 13.60 -4.04 10.09
CA SER A 108 14.64 -3.20 10.69
C SER A 108 14.10 -2.39 11.87
N GLN A 109 12.84 -1.95 11.77
CA GLN A 109 12.13 -1.23 12.81
C GLN A 109 11.42 -2.14 13.82
N GLN A 110 11.52 -3.46 13.65
CA GLN A 110 10.76 -4.44 14.45
C GLN A 110 9.25 -4.15 14.49
N SER A 111 8.72 -3.54 13.42
CA SER A 111 7.31 -3.25 13.24
C SER A 111 6.60 -4.51 12.75
N PHE A 112 6.31 -5.42 13.67
CA PHE A 112 5.66 -6.68 13.35
C PHE A 112 4.25 -6.50 12.79
N TRP A 113 3.55 -5.42 13.16
CA TRP A 113 2.27 -5.07 12.54
C TRP A 113 2.45 -4.82 11.03
N LEU A 114 3.39 -3.94 10.66
CA LEU A 114 3.65 -3.62 9.26
C LEU A 114 4.13 -4.85 8.48
N LEU A 115 4.91 -5.71 9.12
CA LEU A 115 5.41 -6.94 8.51
C LEU A 115 4.28 -7.91 8.19
N VAL A 116 3.32 -8.09 9.11
CA VAL A 116 2.13 -8.94 8.89
C VAL A 116 1.25 -8.36 7.78
N GLU A 117 1.01 -7.05 7.80
CA GLU A 117 0.22 -6.39 6.75
C GLU A 117 0.89 -6.51 5.37
N ALA A 118 2.22 -6.43 5.30
CA ALA A 118 2.96 -6.63 4.06
C ALA A 118 2.85 -8.07 3.54
N TYR A 119 2.86 -9.08 4.42
CA TYR A 119 2.62 -10.47 4.01
C TYR A 119 1.18 -10.71 3.55
N SER A 120 0.17 -10.14 4.24
CA SER A 120 -1.23 -10.22 3.79
C SER A 120 -1.42 -9.54 2.43
N PHE A 121 -0.81 -8.37 2.21
CA PHE A 121 -0.81 -7.72 0.90
C PHE A 121 -0.15 -8.58 -0.17
N GLN A 122 1.02 -9.17 0.12
CA GLN A 122 1.71 -10.09 -0.80
C GLN A 122 0.82 -11.30 -1.14
N ALA A 123 0.10 -11.85 -0.17
CA ALA A 123 -0.82 -12.96 -0.40
C ALA A 123 -1.94 -12.58 -1.35
N LYS A 124 -2.55 -11.39 -1.18
CA LYS A 124 -3.60 -10.88 -2.06
C LYS A 124 -3.11 -10.64 -3.49
N LEU A 125 -1.87 -10.19 -3.67
CA LEU A 125 -1.24 -10.10 -5.02
C LEU A 125 -1.07 -11.49 -5.67
N LYS A 126 -0.80 -12.52 -4.86
CA LYS A 126 -0.78 -13.91 -5.32
C LYS A 126 -2.17 -14.44 -5.68
N LEU A 127 -3.24 -13.96 -5.02
CA LEU A 127 -4.61 -14.33 -5.38
C LEU A 127 -5.04 -13.80 -6.75
N ILE A 128 -4.74 -12.54 -7.07
CA ILE A 128 -5.14 -11.94 -8.37
C ILE A 128 -4.40 -12.54 -9.57
N THR A 129 -3.30 -13.25 -9.30
CA THR A 129 -2.53 -14.06 -10.26
C THR A 129 -2.86 -15.55 -10.20
N PHE A 130 -3.89 -15.93 -9.42
CA PHE A 130 -4.36 -17.31 -9.22
C PHE A 130 -3.32 -18.27 -8.61
N GLU A 131 -2.29 -17.73 -7.93
CA GLU A 131 -1.30 -18.51 -7.20
C GLU A 131 -1.79 -18.87 -5.78
N PHE A 132 -2.92 -19.59 -5.68
CA PHE A 132 -3.61 -19.88 -4.40
C PHE A 132 -2.73 -20.50 -3.32
N LYS A 133 -1.87 -21.47 -3.70
CA LYS A 133 -0.98 -22.13 -2.76
C LYS A 133 0.03 -21.16 -2.14
N GLU A 134 0.55 -20.24 -2.95
CA GLU A 134 1.49 -19.22 -2.46
C GLU A 134 0.78 -18.17 -1.61
N ALA A 135 -0.44 -17.78 -1.98
CA ALA A 135 -1.27 -16.90 -1.15
C ALA A 135 -1.53 -17.51 0.24
N GLN A 136 -1.91 -18.78 0.32
CA GLN A 136 -2.13 -19.49 1.59
C GLN A 136 -0.86 -19.56 2.46
N LYS A 137 0.29 -19.87 1.86
CA LYS A 137 1.58 -19.87 2.57
C LYS A 137 1.91 -18.48 3.14
N LEU A 138 1.68 -17.42 2.38
CA LEU A 138 1.92 -16.05 2.81
C LEU A 138 0.98 -15.63 3.94
N LEU A 139 -0.31 -15.98 3.88
CA LEU A 139 -1.25 -15.75 4.99
C LEU A 139 -0.88 -16.54 6.24
N THR A 140 -0.45 -17.80 6.09
CA THR A 140 0.02 -18.62 7.23
C THR A 140 1.21 -17.95 7.90
N LYS A 141 2.18 -17.48 7.10
CA LYS A 141 3.32 -16.73 7.63
C LYS A 141 2.92 -15.43 8.32
N ALA A 142 1.91 -14.73 7.78
CA ALA A 142 1.36 -13.52 8.40
C ALA A 142 0.72 -13.84 9.76
N LEU A 143 -0.05 -14.93 9.84
CA LEU A 143 -0.67 -15.42 11.07
C LEU A 143 0.39 -15.81 12.12
N ASP A 144 1.37 -16.63 11.74
CA ASP A 144 2.46 -17.09 12.62
C ASP A 144 3.20 -15.90 13.26
N ILE A 145 3.47 -14.85 12.48
CA ILE A 145 4.12 -13.63 12.99
C ILE A 145 3.18 -12.88 13.94
N ALA A 146 1.90 -12.74 13.59
CA ALA A 146 0.93 -12.05 14.44
C ALA A 146 0.79 -12.75 15.80
N GLU A 147 0.64 -14.08 15.80
CA GLU A 147 0.53 -14.90 17.02
C GLU A 147 1.81 -14.86 17.85
N LYS A 148 2.97 -15.08 17.21
CA LYS A 148 4.28 -15.08 17.88
C LYS A 148 4.55 -13.78 18.64
N TYR A 149 4.10 -12.64 18.12
CA TYR A 149 4.30 -11.33 18.74
C TYR A 149 3.05 -10.79 19.45
N GLY A 150 2.07 -11.65 19.77
CA GLY A 150 0.92 -11.30 20.62
C GLY A 150 -0.07 -10.30 19.99
N GLN A 151 -0.09 -10.16 18.67
CA GLN A 151 -1.01 -9.27 17.95
C GLN A 151 -2.36 -9.95 17.73
N ILE A 152 -3.09 -10.22 18.82
CA ILE A 152 -4.32 -11.04 18.83
C ILE A 152 -5.35 -10.59 17.78
N LEU A 153 -5.72 -9.30 17.77
CA LEU A 153 -6.69 -8.77 16.81
C LEU A 153 -6.23 -8.88 15.36
N LEU A 154 -4.91 -8.88 15.13
CA LEU A 154 -4.35 -9.05 13.80
C LEU A 154 -4.36 -10.51 13.39
N ALA A 155 -4.00 -11.42 14.30
CA ALA A 155 -4.05 -12.86 14.10
C ALA A 155 -5.48 -13.33 13.78
N GLU A 156 -6.47 -12.93 14.57
CA GLU A 156 -7.89 -13.23 14.33
C GLU A 156 -8.33 -12.80 12.92
N ARG A 157 -7.95 -11.58 12.52
CA ARG A 157 -8.29 -11.05 11.19
C ARG A 157 -7.61 -11.83 10.06
N ILE A 158 -6.33 -12.19 10.21
CA ILE A 158 -5.64 -13.00 9.20
C ILE A 158 -6.25 -14.40 9.13
N SER A 159 -6.66 -14.98 10.25
CA SER A 159 -7.40 -16.25 10.27
C SER A 159 -8.72 -16.13 9.51
N MET A 160 -9.48 -15.06 9.72
CA MET A 160 -10.70 -14.79 8.94
C MET A 160 -10.41 -14.67 7.44
N GLU A 161 -9.33 -14.00 7.04
CA GLU A 161 -8.93 -13.91 5.63
C GLU A 161 -8.57 -15.28 5.02
N GLN A 162 -8.00 -16.20 5.81
CA GLN A 162 -7.75 -17.58 5.36
C GLN A 162 -9.05 -18.37 5.16
N ASP A 163 -10.01 -18.23 6.08
CA ASP A 163 -11.32 -18.87 5.99
C ASP A 163 -12.12 -18.31 4.80
N GLU A 164 -12.12 -16.98 4.63
CA GLU A 164 -12.72 -16.31 3.47
C GLU A 164 -12.14 -16.84 2.15
N LEU A 165 -10.82 -16.97 2.05
CA LEU A 165 -10.18 -17.53 0.86
C LEU A 165 -10.67 -18.95 0.54
N LEU A 166 -10.85 -19.81 1.55
CA LEU A 166 -11.36 -21.16 1.37
C LEU A 166 -12.83 -21.16 0.93
N ASN A 167 -13.65 -20.31 1.56
CA ASN A 167 -15.07 -20.18 1.27
C ASN A 167 -15.33 -19.59 -0.13
N GLU A 168 -14.45 -18.72 -0.62
CA GLU A 168 -14.58 -18.06 -1.92
C GLU A 168 -13.89 -18.81 -3.07
N LYS A 169 -13.34 -20.01 -2.82
CA LYS A 169 -12.58 -20.78 -3.82
C LYS A 169 -13.33 -20.95 -5.15
N SER A 170 -14.63 -21.23 -5.11
CA SER A 170 -15.45 -21.41 -6.33
C SER A 170 -15.61 -20.11 -7.14
N ARG A 171 -15.68 -18.95 -6.48
CA ARG A 171 -15.72 -17.63 -7.13
C ARG A 171 -14.40 -17.37 -7.84
N TRP A 172 -13.30 -17.65 -7.17
CA TRP A 172 -11.95 -17.55 -7.71
C TRP A 172 -11.72 -18.43 -8.94
N GLU A 173 -12.13 -19.70 -8.88
CA GLU A 173 -12.08 -20.62 -10.04
C GLU A 173 -12.95 -20.13 -11.21
N THR A 174 -14.06 -19.45 -10.91
CA THR A 174 -14.92 -18.85 -11.94
C THR A 174 -14.21 -17.68 -12.64
N LEU A 175 -13.55 -16.79 -11.89
CA LEU A 175 -12.77 -15.69 -12.45
C LEU A 175 -11.60 -16.17 -13.31
N GLU A 176 -10.95 -17.25 -12.90
CA GLU A 176 -9.86 -17.87 -13.68
C GLU A 176 -10.38 -18.40 -15.02
N LYS A 177 -11.48 -19.17 -14.99
CA LYS A 177 -12.10 -19.74 -16.20
C LYS A 177 -12.65 -18.69 -17.14
N SER A 178 -13.24 -17.61 -16.60
CA SER A 178 -13.82 -16.51 -17.39
C SER A 178 -12.76 -15.55 -17.93
N LYS A 179 -11.50 -15.68 -17.51
CA LYS A 179 -10.43 -14.71 -17.78
C LYS A 179 -10.82 -13.28 -17.37
N ALA A 180 -11.42 -13.18 -16.18
CA ALA A 180 -11.84 -11.93 -15.56
C ALA A 180 -10.76 -10.84 -15.65
N ILE A 181 -11.18 -9.58 -15.80
CA ILE A 181 -10.25 -8.44 -15.82
C ILE A 181 -9.67 -8.18 -14.43
N MET A 182 -8.54 -7.47 -14.36
CA MET A 182 -7.83 -7.19 -13.10
C MET A 182 -8.71 -6.47 -12.08
N ALA A 183 -9.57 -5.54 -12.53
CA ALA A 183 -10.48 -4.82 -11.64
C ALA A 183 -11.35 -5.76 -10.80
N GLU A 184 -11.95 -6.78 -11.43
CA GLU A 184 -12.80 -7.77 -10.76
C GLU A 184 -12.00 -8.63 -9.77
N ARG A 185 -10.78 -9.02 -10.15
CA ARG A 185 -9.88 -9.81 -9.29
C ARG A 185 -9.42 -9.00 -8.07
N ILE A 186 -9.06 -7.74 -8.27
CA ILE A 186 -8.60 -6.81 -7.22
C ILE A 186 -9.73 -6.52 -6.24
N GLU A 187 -10.96 -6.36 -6.75
CA GLU A 187 -12.16 -6.20 -5.94
C GLU A 187 -12.41 -7.43 -5.06
N LEU A 188 -12.39 -8.63 -5.64
CA LEU A 188 -12.55 -9.89 -4.91
C LEU A 188 -11.45 -10.11 -3.87
N ALA A 189 -10.19 -9.80 -4.20
CA ALA A 189 -9.07 -9.88 -3.25
C ALA A 189 -9.12 -8.83 -2.13
N HIS A 190 -10.03 -7.85 -2.21
CA HIS A 190 -10.13 -6.73 -1.28
C HIS A 190 -8.79 -6.00 -1.09
N LEU A 191 -8.06 -5.76 -2.19
CA LEU A 191 -6.73 -5.12 -2.18
C LEU A 191 -6.79 -3.64 -1.79
N ASN A 192 -7.81 -2.92 -2.25
CA ASN A 192 -8.03 -1.52 -1.86
C ASN A 192 -8.24 -1.38 -0.34
N ASN A 193 -8.99 -2.31 0.26
CA ASN A 193 -9.18 -2.35 1.71
C ASN A 193 -7.85 -2.62 2.43
N GLN A 194 -6.99 -3.48 1.88
CA GLN A 194 -5.66 -3.74 2.44
C GLN A 194 -4.79 -2.47 2.44
N ILE A 195 -4.74 -1.72 1.33
CA ILE A 195 -4.02 -0.44 1.26
C ILE A 195 -4.55 0.54 2.31
N VAL A 196 -5.87 0.70 2.43
CA VAL A 196 -6.46 1.61 3.42
C VAL A 196 -6.08 1.20 4.84
N ARG A 197 -6.05 -0.10 5.16
CA ARG A 197 -5.61 -0.61 6.47
C ARG A 197 -4.15 -0.28 6.75
N MET A 198 -3.28 -0.50 5.77
CA MET A 198 -1.84 -0.21 5.88
C MET A 198 -1.55 1.28 6.09
N LEU A 199 -2.39 2.17 5.53
CA LEU A 199 -2.25 3.62 5.71
C LEU A 199 -2.86 4.14 7.01
N ARG A 200 -3.96 3.53 7.47
CA ARG A 200 -4.60 3.86 8.76
C ARG A 200 -3.81 3.21 9.89
N LYS A 201 -2.63 3.76 10.21
CA LYS A 201 -1.91 3.45 11.45
C LYS A 201 -2.92 3.57 12.60
N ARG A 202 -3.22 2.46 13.27
CA ARG A 202 -3.91 2.52 14.55
C ARG A 202 -2.98 3.27 15.50
N VAL A 203 -3.42 4.45 15.94
CA VAL A 203 -2.93 5.12 17.15
C VAL A 203 -3.32 4.21 18.32
N TYR A 204 -2.60 3.11 18.51
CA TYR A 204 -2.52 2.42 19.79
C TYR A 204 -1.11 2.65 20.30
N LEU A 205 -0.84 3.92 20.64
CA LEU A 205 0.08 4.21 21.73
C LEU A 205 -0.78 4.09 22.98
N ASN A 206 -0.51 3.04 23.76
CA ASN A 206 -0.88 3.00 25.17
C ASN A 206 -0.17 4.11 25.93
#